data_AF-A0A1D6PDT3-F1
#
_entry.id   AF-A0A1D6PDT3-F1
#
_cell.length_a   1.000
_cell.length_b   1.000
_cell.length_c   1.000
_cell.angle_alpha   90.00
_cell.angle_beta   90.00
_cell.angle_gamma   90.00
#
_symmetry.space_group_name_H-M   'P 1'
#
loop_
_entity.id
_entity.type
_entity.pdbx_description
1 polymer ?
#
loop_
_entity_poly.entity_id
_entity_poly.type
_entity_poly.pdbx_seq_one_letter_code
_entity_poly.pdbx_strand_id
1 'polypeptide(L)'
;MTFMFSKPTVLVATPEACKRVLMDDDSFLEGWPRATVALIGRKSFLTLPCEEHRRLRKLTAAPINGFDALTTYLGFIDRTVVATLRGWSDAGEIEFLTELRRMTFKIIVQIFLTAADDATTLALESSYTDLNYGMRAMAINLPGFAFHRAFKACPILQAKYNQWRLLLDLKKVDTARVCVILSGSQEAGVGVAGCPEREEGEETAPPVERRHDGPPD
;
A
#
# COMPACT_ATOMS: atom_id res chain seq x y z
N MET A 1 -20.94 -1.30 -19.52
CA MET A 1 -19.65 -0.81 -18.97
C MET A 1 -19.69 -0.94 -17.47
N THR A 2 -18.66 -1.53 -16.86
CA THR A 2 -18.54 -1.63 -15.41
C THR A 2 -17.86 -0.36 -14.88
N PHE A 3 -18.43 0.23 -13.84
CA PHE A 3 -17.83 1.38 -13.14
C PHE A 3 -17.38 0.92 -11.76
N MET A 4 -16.09 1.12 -11.46
CA MET A 4 -15.54 0.91 -10.13
C MET A 4 -14.83 2.19 -9.69
N PHE A 5 -15.05 2.61 -8.45
CA PHE A 5 -14.48 3.85 -7.89
C PHE A 5 -14.72 5.09 -8.78
N SER A 6 -15.91 5.19 -9.38
CA SER A 6 -16.31 6.28 -10.27
C SER A 6 -15.49 6.41 -11.56
N LYS A 7 -14.82 5.33 -12.00
CA LYS A 7 -14.11 5.28 -13.28
C LYS A 7 -14.59 4.11 -14.15
N PRO A 8 -14.68 4.29 -15.49
CA PRO A 8 -14.86 3.16 -16.41
C PRO A 8 -13.76 2.12 -16.15
N THR A 9 -14.14 0.86 -15.98
CA THR A 9 -13.23 -0.20 -15.56
C THR A 9 -13.40 -1.44 -16.44
N VAL A 10 -12.28 -2.00 -16.88
CA VAL A 10 -12.20 -3.30 -17.55
C VAL A 10 -11.67 -4.31 -16.55
N LEU A 11 -12.40 -5.40 -16.35
CA LEU A 11 -12.01 -6.50 -15.45
C LEU A 11 -11.34 -7.59 -16.27
N VAL A 12 -10.16 -8.02 -15.82
CA VAL A 12 -9.35 -9.03 -16.49
C VAL A 12 -9.07 -10.17 -15.51
N ALA A 13 -9.30 -11.41 -15.93
CA ALA A 13 -9.10 -12.60 -15.08
C ALA A 13 -8.37 -13.76 -15.79
N THR A 14 -8.02 -13.61 -17.07
CA THR A 14 -7.26 -14.63 -17.82
C THR A 14 -5.76 -14.46 -17.60
N PRO A 15 -4.97 -15.54 -17.42
CA PRO A 15 -3.54 -15.47 -17.16
C PRO A 15 -2.75 -14.61 -18.16
N GLU A 16 -3.06 -14.71 -19.45
CA GLU A 16 -2.34 -14.01 -20.53
C GLU A 16 -2.52 -12.50 -20.42
N ALA A 17 -3.75 -12.07 -20.18
CA ALA A 17 -4.08 -10.66 -20.04
C ALA A 17 -3.59 -10.09 -18.70
N CYS A 18 -3.67 -10.84 -17.60
CA CYS A 18 -3.06 -10.45 -16.33
C CYS A 18 -1.53 -10.29 -16.48
N LYS A 19 -0.87 -11.23 -17.16
CA LYS A 19 0.57 -11.15 -17.44
C LYS A 19 0.91 -9.91 -18.25
N ARG A 20 0.12 -9.57 -19.28
CA ARG A 20 0.32 -8.34 -20.06
C ARG A 20 0.23 -7.11 -19.17
N VAL A 21 -0.85 -6.96 -18.40
CA VAL A 21 -1.06 -5.79 -17.52
C VAL A 21 0.05 -5.65 -16.47
N LEU A 22 0.58 -6.76 -15.95
CA LEU A 22 1.61 -6.76 -14.90
C LEU A 22 3.05 -6.63 -15.40
N MET A 23 3.30 -6.74 -16.71
CA MET A 23 4.65 -6.75 -17.29
C MET A 23 4.91 -5.60 -18.28
N ASP A 24 3.86 -4.91 -18.71
CA ASP A 24 3.91 -3.80 -19.66
C ASP A 24 3.76 -2.47 -18.91
N ASP A 25 4.84 -2.05 -18.25
CA ASP A 25 4.91 -0.81 -17.45
C ASP A 25 4.82 0.46 -18.30
N ASP A 26 4.98 0.35 -19.63
CA ASP A 26 4.88 1.47 -20.57
C ASP A 26 3.40 1.78 -20.89
N SER A 27 2.58 0.74 -21.05
CA SER A 27 1.16 0.87 -21.36
C SER A 27 0.26 0.93 -20.12
N PHE A 28 0.71 0.37 -18.98
CA PHE A 28 -0.07 0.29 -17.75
C PHE A 28 0.66 0.93 -16.58
N LEU A 29 -0.03 1.84 -15.89
CA LEU A 29 0.43 2.45 -14.65
C LEU A 29 -0.41 1.97 -13.46
N GLU A 30 0.17 2.07 -12.26
CA GLU A 30 -0.53 1.72 -11.03
C GLU A 30 -1.77 2.62 -10.81
N GLY A 31 -2.94 2.01 -10.77
CA GLY A 31 -4.24 2.68 -10.66
C GLY A 31 -4.90 2.50 -9.30
N TRP A 32 -4.41 3.17 -8.26
CA TRP A 32 -5.04 3.10 -6.93
C TRP A 32 -6.29 3.98 -6.80
N PRO A 33 -7.32 3.56 -6.02
CA PRO A 33 -8.46 4.41 -5.72
C PRO A 33 -8.05 5.74 -5.09
N ARG A 34 -8.82 6.80 -5.39
CA ARG A 34 -8.56 8.15 -4.85
C ARG A 34 -8.46 8.17 -3.32
N ALA A 35 -9.26 7.34 -2.65
CA ALA A 35 -9.23 7.20 -1.20
C ALA A 35 -7.87 6.68 -0.71
N THR A 36 -7.34 5.64 -1.36
CA THR A 36 -6.03 5.05 -1.06
C THR A 36 -4.92 6.08 -1.21
N VAL A 37 -4.88 6.79 -2.35
CA VAL A 37 -3.85 7.81 -2.62
C VAL A 37 -3.90 8.95 -1.60
N ALA A 38 -5.10 9.39 -1.22
CA ALA A 38 -5.28 10.48 -0.26
C ALA A 38 -4.86 10.12 1.16
N LEU A 39 -5.05 8.86 1.59
CA LEU A 39 -4.73 8.40 2.95
C LEU A 39 -3.26 8.02 3.12
N ILE A 40 -2.68 7.37 2.11
CA ILE A 40 -1.32 6.82 2.16
C ILE A 40 -0.27 7.88 1.76
N GLY A 41 -0.67 8.89 1.00
CA GLY A 41 0.22 9.97 0.54
C GLY A 41 0.96 9.64 -0.76
N ARG A 42 1.51 10.68 -1.39
CA ARG A 42 2.18 10.61 -2.71
C ARG A 42 3.63 10.12 -2.65
N LYS A 43 4.22 10.08 -1.46
CA LYS A 43 5.60 9.63 -1.22
C LYS A 43 5.64 8.17 -0.71
N SER A 44 4.57 7.42 -0.90
CA SER A 44 4.47 6.01 -0.48
C SER A 44 4.85 5.08 -1.62
N PHE A 45 5.31 3.88 -1.29
CA PHE A 45 5.59 2.81 -2.25
C PHE A 45 4.51 2.63 -3.32
N LEU A 46 3.23 2.80 -2.96
CA LEU A 46 2.08 2.59 -3.86
C LEU A 46 1.84 3.75 -4.85
N THR A 47 2.51 4.87 -4.67
CA THR A 47 2.25 6.11 -5.42
C THR A 47 3.51 6.76 -5.98
N LEU A 48 4.67 6.15 -5.74
CA LEU A 48 5.95 6.63 -6.24
C LEU A 48 6.09 6.40 -7.76
N PRO A 49 6.72 7.34 -8.48
CA PRO A 49 7.14 7.10 -9.86
C PRO A 49 8.07 5.89 -9.96
N CYS A 50 8.10 5.21 -11.12
CA CYS A 50 8.83 3.95 -11.33
C CYS A 50 10.30 4.01 -10.88
N GLU A 51 11.03 5.08 -11.21
CA GLU A 51 12.44 5.24 -10.80
C GLU A 51 12.62 5.40 -9.28
N GLU A 52 11.77 6.18 -8.62
CA GLU A 52 11.81 6.34 -7.17
C GLU A 52 11.42 5.05 -6.46
N HIS A 53 10.38 4.37 -6.97
CA HIS A 53 9.95 3.07 -6.50
C HIS A 53 11.08 2.03 -6.64
N ARG A 54 11.79 2.01 -7.78
CA ARG A 54 12.94 1.11 -8.02
C ARG A 54 14.08 1.37 -7.05
N ARG A 55 14.47 2.63 -6.87
CA ARG A 55 15.51 3.01 -5.90
C ARG A 55 15.11 2.57 -4.51
N LEU A 56 13.87 2.83 -4.12
CA LEU A 56 13.39 2.51 -2.80
C LEU A 56 13.28 1.00 -2.55
N ARG A 57 12.82 0.24 -3.53
CA ARG A 57 12.79 -1.23 -3.49
C ARG A 57 14.19 -1.80 -3.30
N LYS A 58 15.22 -1.25 -3.95
CA LYS A 58 16.62 -1.66 -3.74
C LYS A 58 17.08 -1.43 -2.29
N LEU A 59 16.72 -0.29 -1.69
CA LEU A 59 17.10 0.02 -0.31
C LEU A 59 16.40 -0.86 0.73
N THR A 60 15.18 -1.31 0.43
CA THR A 60 14.33 -2.04 1.38
C THR A 60 14.32 -3.56 1.18
N ALA A 61 14.77 -4.06 0.02
CA ALA A 61 14.76 -5.49 -0.29
C ALA A 61 15.62 -6.32 0.68
N ALA A 62 16.85 -5.87 0.99
CA ALA A 62 17.75 -6.60 1.88
C ALA A 62 17.23 -6.69 3.34
N PRO A 63 16.79 -5.59 3.99
CA PRO A 63 16.27 -5.69 5.35
C PRO A 63 14.94 -6.43 5.45
N ILE A 64 14.10 -6.48 4.40
CA ILE A 64 12.79 -7.14 4.46
C ILE A 64 12.88 -8.61 4.00
N ASN A 65 13.53 -8.86 2.87
CA ASN A 65 13.54 -10.17 2.18
C ASN A 65 14.94 -10.80 2.10
N GLY A 66 15.95 -10.19 2.70
CA GLY A 66 17.30 -10.74 2.73
C GLY A 66 17.39 -11.98 3.62
N PHE A 67 18.26 -12.92 3.25
CA PHE A 67 18.42 -14.20 3.93
C PHE A 67 18.68 -14.05 5.45
N ASP A 68 19.60 -13.16 5.84
CA ASP A 68 19.93 -12.92 7.25
C ASP A 68 18.76 -12.31 8.02
N ALA A 69 17.99 -11.43 7.37
CA ALA A 69 16.82 -10.80 7.96
C ALA A 69 15.72 -11.84 8.20
N LEU A 70 15.39 -12.64 7.19
CA LEU A 70 14.40 -13.71 7.28
C LEU A 70 14.77 -14.76 8.33
N THR A 71 16.05 -15.14 8.41
CA THR A 71 16.55 -16.07 9.44
C THR A 71 16.33 -15.51 10.84
N THR A 72 16.55 -14.20 11.03
CA THR A 72 16.28 -13.52 12.29
C THR A 72 14.78 -13.47 12.61
N TYR A 73 13.94 -13.17 11.62
CA TYR A 73 12.50 -13.06 11.79
C TYR A 73 11.83 -14.41 12.09
N LEU A 74 12.33 -15.50 11.50
CA LEU A 74 11.74 -16.82 11.62
C LEU A 74 11.59 -17.26 13.09
N GLY A 75 12.63 -17.06 13.91
CA GLY A 75 12.58 -17.43 15.32
C GLY A 75 11.54 -16.64 16.12
N PHE A 76 11.33 -15.36 15.78
CA PHE A 76 10.30 -14.55 16.44
C PHE A 76 8.89 -14.88 15.92
N ILE A 77 8.73 -15.09 14.61
CA ILE A 77 7.47 -15.50 13.99
C ILE A 77 6.99 -16.81 14.61
N ASP A 78 7.88 -17.81 14.68
CA ASP A 78 7.57 -19.13 15.26
C ASP A 78 7.08 -19.02 16.71
N ARG A 79 7.84 -18.30 17.56
CA ARG A 79 7.43 -18.07 18.96
C ARG A 79 6.09 -17.35 19.07
N THR A 80 5.85 -16.35 18.23
CA THR A 80 4.60 -15.57 18.25
C THR A 80 3.42 -16.44 17.83
N VAL A 81 3.56 -17.19 16.74
CA VAL A 81 2.51 -18.09 16.23
C VAL A 81 2.20 -19.18 17.25
N VAL A 82 3.21 -19.85 17.81
CA VAL A 82 3.00 -20.91 18.82
C VAL A 82 2.32 -20.36 20.06
N ALA A 83 2.76 -19.20 20.58
CA ALA A 83 2.15 -18.60 21.76
C ALA A 83 0.69 -18.19 21.50
N THR A 84 0.41 -17.58 20.34
CA THR A 84 -0.95 -17.17 19.97
C THR A 84 -1.87 -18.36 19.77
N LEU A 85 -1.43 -19.43 19.08
CA LEU A 85 -2.24 -20.63 18.88
C LEU A 85 -2.57 -21.34 20.20
N ARG A 86 -1.64 -21.38 21.16
CA ARG A 86 -1.90 -21.90 22.52
C ARG A 86 -2.91 -21.02 23.26
N GLY A 87 -2.79 -19.70 23.17
CA GLY A 87 -3.77 -18.79 23.73
C GLY A 87 -5.17 -19.01 23.16
N TRP A 88 -5.28 -19.27 21.86
CA TRP A 88 -6.55 -19.58 21.21
C TRP A 88 -7.13 -20.92 21.64
N SER A 89 -6.29 -21.96 21.82
CA SER A 89 -6.78 -23.26 22.32
C SER A 89 -7.36 -23.15 23.73
N ASP A 90 -6.80 -22.27 24.55
CA ASP A 90 -7.22 -22.09 25.95
C ASP A 90 -8.45 -21.17 26.09
N ALA A 91 -8.69 -20.29 25.11
CA ALA A 91 -9.77 -19.29 25.15
C ALA A 91 -11.16 -19.82 24.75
N GLY A 92 -11.25 -21.03 24.18
CA GLY A 92 -12.51 -21.62 23.72
C GLY A 92 -12.98 -21.03 22.39
N GLU A 93 -14.00 -20.16 22.43
CA GLU A 93 -14.56 -19.53 21.22
C GLU A 93 -13.86 -18.20 20.93
N ILE A 94 -13.37 -18.05 19.70
CA ILE A 94 -12.68 -16.84 19.23
C ILE A 94 -13.24 -16.37 17.89
N GLU A 95 -13.20 -15.06 17.65
CA GLU A 95 -13.42 -14.51 16.31
C GLU A 95 -12.13 -14.67 15.49
N PHE A 96 -12.00 -15.81 14.80
CA PHE A 96 -10.77 -16.23 14.13
C PHE A 96 -10.15 -15.16 13.22
N LEU A 97 -10.95 -14.43 12.43
CA LEU A 97 -10.44 -13.41 11.52
C LEU A 97 -9.85 -12.20 12.26
N THR A 98 -10.46 -11.79 13.37
CA THR A 98 -9.95 -10.69 14.21
C THR A 98 -8.64 -11.09 14.88
N GLU A 99 -8.60 -12.28 15.47
CA GLU A 99 -7.40 -12.80 16.12
C GLU A 99 -6.25 -13.05 15.13
N LEU A 100 -6.54 -13.58 13.94
CA LEU A 100 -5.56 -13.75 12.88
C LEU A 100 -4.97 -12.41 12.41
N ARG A 101 -5.80 -11.37 12.27
CA ARG A 101 -5.36 -10.01 11.94
C ARG A 101 -4.48 -9.43 13.04
N ARG A 102 -4.81 -9.64 14.32
CA ARG A 102 -3.99 -9.24 15.47
C ARG A 102 -2.61 -9.89 15.44
N MET A 103 -2.57 -11.21 15.27
CA MET A 103 -1.31 -11.96 15.21
C MET A 103 -0.41 -11.48 14.06
N THR A 104 -0.97 -11.37 12.85
CA THR A 104 -0.22 -10.92 11.67
C THR A 104 0.23 -9.46 11.79
N PHE A 105 -0.60 -8.58 12.34
CA PHE A 105 -0.24 -7.20 12.62
C PHE A 105 0.92 -7.10 13.61
N LYS A 106 0.89 -7.87 14.71
CA LYS A 106 1.99 -7.93 15.69
C LYS A 106 3.30 -8.38 15.04
N ILE A 107 3.22 -9.37 14.15
CA ILE A 107 4.40 -9.85 13.40
C ILE A 107 4.98 -8.75 12.50
N ILE A 108 4.13 -8.10 11.71
CA ILE A 108 4.52 -7.01 10.81
C ILE A 108 5.13 -5.86 11.63
N VAL A 109 4.46 -5.41 12.68
CA VAL A 109 4.97 -4.34 13.56
C VAL A 109 6.34 -4.70 14.12
N GLN A 110 6.57 -5.94 14.56
CA GLN A 110 7.89 -6.32 15.07
C GLN A 110 8.98 -6.34 13.99
N ILE A 111 8.66 -6.77 12.76
CA ILE A 111 9.61 -6.78 11.64
C ILE A 111 10.01 -5.34 11.26
N PHE A 112 9.03 -4.44 11.23
CA PHE A 112 9.20 -3.06 10.76
C PHE A 112 9.66 -2.09 11.87
N LEU A 113 9.22 -2.31 13.10
CA LEU A 113 9.34 -1.43 14.25
C LEU A 113 10.01 -2.14 15.43
N THR A 114 11.02 -2.97 15.18
CA THR A 114 11.83 -3.71 16.17
C THR A 114 11.63 -3.26 17.62
N ALA A 115 11.08 -4.14 18.47
CA ALA A 115 10.84 -3.89 19.89
C ALA A 115 9.75 -2.86 20.23
N ALA A 116 8.69 -2.77 19.42
CA ALA A 116 7.44 -2.17 19.86
C ALA A 116 6.86 -2.99 21.03
N ASP A 117 6.49 -2.31 22.12
CA ASP A 117 5.80 -2.94 23.23
C ASP A 117 4.33 -3.22 22.89
N ASP A 118 3.67 -4.06 23.71
CA ASP A 118 2.29 -4.46 23.44
C ASP A 118 1.33 -3.25 23.45
N ALA A 119 1.57 -2.23 24.29
CA ALA A 119 0.73 -1.04 24.31
C ALA A 119 0.88 -0.20 23.04
N THR A 120 2.11 -0.04 22.52
CA THR A 120 2.34 0.60 21.21
C THR A 120 1.70 -0.21 20.08
N THR A 121 1.88 -1.54 20.09
CA THR A 121 1.30 -2.43 19.07
C THR A 121 -0.23 -2.31 19.04
N LEU A 122 -0.89 -2.38 20.20
CA LEU A 122 -2.36 -2.25 20.28
C LEU A 122 -2.84 -0.86 19.81
N ALA A 123 -2.12 0.20 20.17
CA ALA A 123 -2.48 1.55 19.75
C ALA A 123 -2.31 1.77 18.24
N LEU A 124 -1.34 1.12 17.61
CA LEU A 124 -1.15 1.14 16.16
C LEU A 124 -2.21 0.30 15.45
N GLU A 125 -2.64 -0.83 16.03
CA GLU A 125 -3.61 -1.76 15.44
C GLU A 125 -4.95 -1.07 15.14
N SER A 126 -5.50 -0.33 16.10
CA SER A 126 -6.77 0.40 15.91
C SER A 126 -6.67 1.43 14.79
N SER A 127 -5.58 2.20 14.76
CA SER A 127 -5.38 3.24 13.74
C SER A 127 -5.14 2.63 12.36
N TYR A 128 -4.41 1.51 12.30
CA TYR A 128 -4.17 0.75 11.07
C TYR A 128 -5.45 0.09 10.54
N THR A 129 -6.33 -0.36 11.43
CA THR A 129 -7.63 -0.94 11.07
C THR A 129 -8.51 0.11 10.40
N ASP A 130 -8.63 1.32 10.99
CA ASP A 130 -9.36 2.42 10.37
C ASP A 130 -8.76 2.81 9.01
N LEU A 131 -7.42 2.88 8.92
CA LEU A 131 -6.72 3.15 7.67
C LEU A 131 -7.07 2.12 6.58
N ASN A 132 -7.03 0.83 6.89
CA ASN A 132 -7.37 -0.24 5.94
C ASN A 132 -8.81 -0.15 5.43
N TYR A 133 -9.76 0.17 6.31
CA TYR A 133 -11.14 0.38 5.90
C TYR A 133 -11.28 1.63 5.02
N GLY A 134 -10.62 2.73 5.36
CA GLY A 134 -10.66 3.96 4.58
C GLY A 134 -10.02 3.82 3.19
N MET A 135 -8.93 3.06 3.07
CA MET A 135 -8.26 2.82 1.79
C MET A 135 -9.14 2.11 0.77
N ARG A 136 -10.07 1.27 1.22
CA ARG A 136 -11.01 0.50 0.37
C ARG A 136 -12.35 1.19 0.18
N ALA A 137 -12.57 2.33 0.83
CA ALA A 137 -13.82 3.07 0.77
C ALA A 137 -13.85 4.07 -0.40
N MET A 138 -15.03 4.63 -0.66
CA MET A 138 -15.14 5.84 -1.46
C MET A 138 -14.51 7.02 -0.71
N ALA A 139 -13.89 7.95 -1.44
CA ALA A 139 -13.21 9.13 -0.88
C ALA A 139 -14.20 10.21 -0.39
N ILE A 140 -15.13 9.82 0.49
CA ILE A 140 -16.18 10.69 1.04
C ILE A 140 -15.78 11.08 2.46
N ASN A 141 -15.45 12.36 2.65
CA ASN A 141 -14.99 12.89 3.93
C ASN A 141 -16.15 13.47 4.76
N LEU A 142 -17.11 12.62 5.12
CA LEU A 142 -18.24 12.99 5.98
C LEU A 142 -18.24 12.12 7.25
N PRO A 143 -18.68 12.65 8.42
CA PRO A 143 -18.81 11.86 9.63
C PRO A 143 -19.61 10.56 9.40
N GLY A 144 -19.16 9.45 9.98
CA GLY A 144 -19.75 8.13 9.79
C GLY A 144 -19.13 7.28 8.68
N PHE A 145 -18.50 7.90 7.67
CA PHE A 145 -17.83 7.16 6.59
C PHE A 145 -16.45 6.64 7.01
N ALA A 146 -16.06 5.48 6.47
CA ALA A 146 -14.77 4.86 6.75
C ALA A 146 -13.59 5.75 6.33
N PHE A 147 -13.68 6.43 5.19
CA PHE A 147 -12.66 7.37 4.74
C PHE A 147 -12.44 8.52 5.73
N HIS A 148 -13.52 9.07 6.31
CA HIS A 148 -13.42 10.14 7.31
C HIS A 148 -12.70 9.68 8.58
N ARG A 149 -13.01 8.47 9.08
CA ARG A 149 -12.31 7.90 10.24
C ARG A 149 -10.83 7.69 9.96
N ALA A 150 -10.50 7.08 8.82
CA ALA A 150 -9.13 6.88 8.39
C ALA A 150 -8.36 8.19 8.25
N PHE A 151 -8.96 9.22 7.65
CA PHE A 151 -8.34 10.52 7.46
C PHE A 151 -7.98 11.19 8.80
N LYS A 152 -8.80 11.00 9.84
CA LYS A 152 -8.50 11.45 11.21
C LYS A 152 -7.48 10.56 11.93
N ALA A 153 -7.42 9.27 11.62
CA ALA A 153 -6.47 8.33 12.21
C ALA A 153 -5.04 8.50 11.65
N CYS A 154 -4.88 8.92 10.39
CA CYS A 154 -3.56 9.05 9.75
C CYS A 154 -2.58 9.95 10.52
N PRO A 155 -2.92 11.18 10.96
CA PRO A 155 -2.01 12.01 11.76
C PRO A 155 -1.64 11.37 13.10
N ILE A 156 -2.58 10.65 13.73
CA ILE A 156 -2.35 9.96 15.00
C ILE A 156 -1.36 8.81 14.79
N LEU A 157 -1.54 8.02 13.74
CA LEU A 157 -0.65 6.93 13.36
C LEU A 157 0.77 7.46 13.10
N GLN A 158 0.89 8.56 12.35
CA GLN A 158 2.16 9.21 12.07
C GLN A 158 2.84 9.72 13.33
N ALA A 159 2.09 10.37 14.22
CA ALA A 159 2.63 10.89 15.48
C ALA A 159 3.16 9.76 16.36
N LYS A 160 2.42 8.65 16.47
CA LYS A 160 2.87 7.46 17.22
C LYS A 160 4.13 6.84 16.63
N TYR A 161 4.19 6.71 15.31
CA TYR A 161 5.39 6.23 14.61
C TYR A 161 6.60 7.14 14.86
N ASN A 162 6.44 8.45 14.72
CA ASN A 162 7.50 9.43 14.93
C ASN A 162 7.97 9.44 16.39
N GLN A 163 7.05 9.36 17.35
CA GLN A 163 7.39 9.25 18.77
C GLN A 163 8.21 8.00 19.05
N TRP A 164 7.77 6.84 18.55
CA TRP A 164 8.49 5.58 18.69
C TRP A 164 9.90 5.66 18.06
N ARG A 165 10.02 6.28 16.89
CA ARG A 165 11.31 6.48 16.20
C ARG A 165 12.29 7.27 17.07
N LEU A 166 11.84 8.35 17.69
CA LEU A 166 12.68 9.15 18.60
C LEU A 166 13.14 8.33 19.82
N LEU A 167 12.28 7.47 20.37
CA LEU A 167 12.65 6.59 21.49
C LEU A 167 13.72 5.57 21.11
N LEU A 168 13.76 5.11 19.85
CA LEU A 168 14.81 4.21 19.37
C LEU A 168 16.16 4.91 19.18
N ASP A 169 16.17 6.12 18.61
CA ASP A 169 17.39 6.90 18.44
C ASP A 169 18.05 7.17 19.80
N LEU A 170 17.24 7.40 20.84
CA LEU A 170 17.69 7.52 22.24
C LEU A 170 18.22 6.18 22.82
N LYS A 171 17.70 5.04 22.38
CA LYS A 171 18.14 3.70 22.81
C LYS A 171 19.33 3.16 22.01
N LYS A 172 19.86 3.90 21.02
CA LYS A 172 20.94 3.47 20.10
C LYS A 172 20.66 2.12 19.42
N VAL A 173 19.38 1.84 19.16
CA VAL A 173 18.98 0.66 18.40
C VAL A 173 19.13 0.99 16.92
N ASP A 174 19.83 0.15 16.16
CA ASP A 174 20.07 0.37 14.74
C ASP A 174 18.75 0.43 13.95
N THR A 175 18.32 1.66 13.65
CA THR A 175 17.07 2.02 12.97
C THR A 175 17.13 1.86 11.46
N ALA A 176 18.27 1.41 10.91
CA ALA A 176 18.49 1.35 9.46
C ALA A 176 17.53 0.42 8.69
N ARG A 177 16.70 -0.39 9.37
CA ARG A 177 15.96 -1.45 8.70
C ARG A 177 14.66 -1.01 8.06
N VAL A 178 13.88 -0.05 8.58
CA VAL A 178 12.67 0.41 7.87
C VAL A 178 12.25 1.86 8.19
N CYS A 179 12.75 2.80 7.38
CA CYS A 179 12.44 4.23 7.52
C CYS A 179 11.58 4.81 6.37
N VAL A 180 11.04 4.00 5.45
CA VAL A 180 10.44 4.57 4.22
C VAL A 180 8.96 4.29 3.99
N ILE A 181 8.38 3.25 4.57
CA ILE A 181 6.96 2.92 4.30
C ILE A 181 6.00 3.93 4.96
N LEU A 182 6.41 4.58 6.06
CA LEU A 182 5.56 5.50 6.84
C LEU A 182 5.98 6.98 6.74
N SER A 183 7.06 7.31 6.03
CA SER A 183 7.56 8.68 5.94
C SER A 183 6.89 9.50 4.81
N GLY A 184 5.99 8.89 4.04
CA GLY A 184 5.37 9.50 2.86
C GLY A 184 4.09 10.32 3.12
N SER A 185 3.61 10.34 4.37
CA SER A 185 2.43 11.10 4.76
C SER A 185 2.81 12.54 5.01
N GLN A 186 2.43 13.43 4.08
CA GLN A 186 2.23 14.88 4.23
C GLN A 186 3.07 15.74 3.27
N GLU A 187 2.62 15.82 2.02
CA GLU A 187 2.46 17.09 1.30
C GLU A 187 1.18 17.02 0.48
N ALA A 188 0.05 17.16 1.16
CA ALA A 188 -1.22 17.48 0.51
C ALA A 188 -1.85 18.61 1.32
N GLY A 189 -1.23 19.79 1.20
CA GLY A 189 -1.94 21.04 1.37
C GLY A 189 -3.11 21.07 0.37
N VAL A 190 -4.20 21.65 0.81
CA VAL A 190 -5.43 21.92 0.06
C VAL A 190 -5.12 22.34 -1.38
N GLY A 191 -5.62 21.58 -2.35
CA GLY A 191 -5.43 21.85 -3.77
C GLY A 191 -5.83 20.65 -4.63
N VAL A 192 -7.14 20.48 -4.86
CA VAL A 192 -7.62 19.70 -6.01
C VAL A 192 -7.35 20.56 -7.25
N ALA A 193 -6.11 20.56 -7.73
CA ALA A 193 -5.78 21.08 -9.05
C ALA A 193 -5.89 19.91 -10.04
N GLY A 194 -6.74 20.09 -11.06
CA GLY A 194 -6.98 19.11 -12.12
C GLY A 194 -5.70 18.71 -12.84
N CYS A 195 -5.68 17.48 -13.34
CA CYS A 195 -4.74 17.14 -14.40
C CYS A 195 -5.03 18.05 -15.60
N PRO A 196 -4.01 18.67 -16.23
CA PRO A 196 -4.23 19.38 -17.47
C PRO A 196 -4.66 18.36 -18.52
N GLU A 197 -5.77 18.66 -19.20
CA GLU A 197 -6.10 18.05 -20.48
C GLU A 197 -4.89 18.26 -21.39
N ARG A 198 -4.26 17.17 -21.85
CA ARG A 198 -3.35 17.28 -22.98
C ARG A 198 -4.23 17.62 -24.18
N GLU A 199 -4.04 18.82 -24.70
CA GLU A 199 -4.52 19.23 -26.02
C GLU A 199 -4.13 18.14 -27.03
N GLU A 200 -5.14 17.62 -27.73
CA GLU A 200 -4.96 16.77 -28.90
C GLU A 200 -4.26 17.62 -29.98
N GLY A 201 -2.94 17.46 -30.08
CA GLY A 201 -2.18 17.87 -31.24
C GLY A 201 -2.51 16.95 -32.40
N GLU A 202 -3.22 17.49 -33.38
CA GLU A 202 -3.51 16.91 -34.68
C GLU A 202 -2.19 16.57 -35.42
N GLU A 203 -1.75 15.31 -35.34
CA GLU A 203 -0.67 14.79 -36.16
C GLU A 203 -1.27 13.98 -37.32
N THR A 204 -1.40 14.65 -38.46
CA THR A 204 -1.79 14.08 -39.75
C THR A 204 -0.89 12.92 -40.15
N ALA A 205 -1.47 11.72 -40.25
CA ALA A 205 -0.81 10.54 -40.82
C ALA A 205 -0.53 10.72 -42.33
N PRO A 206 0.59 10.18 -42.87
CA PRO A 206 0.86 10.23 -44.31
C PRO A 206 -0.05 9.23 -45.08
N PRO A 207 -0.34 9.49 -46.37
CA PRO A 207 -1.35 8.74 -47.10
C PRO A 207 -0.87 7.33 -47.47
N VAL A 208 -1.69 6.33 -47.14
CA VAL A 208 -1.53 4.94 -47.56
C VAL A 208 -1.92 4.79 -49.03
N GLU A 209 -0.94 4.41 -49.84
CA GLU A 209 -1.08 4.08 -51.26
C GLU A 209 -1.99 2.84 -51.42
N ARG A 210 -3.22 3.05 -51.93
CA ARG A 210 -4.14 1.94 -52.23
C ARG A 210 -3.75 1.30 -53.56
N ARG A 211 -3.16 0.09 -53.50
CA ARG A 211 -3.20 -0.85 -54.63
C ARG A 211 -4.66 -1.26 -54.85
N HIS A 212 -5.21 -0.92 -56.01
CA HIS A 212 -6.46 -1.47 -56.51
C HIS A 212 -6.14 -2.78 -57.25
N ASP A 213 -6.55 -3.91 -56.67
CA ASP A 213 -6.65 -5.18 -57.38
C ASP A 213 -8.12 -5.47 -57.73
N GLY A 214 -8.36 -5.77 -59.01
CA GLY A 214 -9.58 -6.38 -59.57
C GLY A 214 -10.65 -5.41 -60.11
N PRO A 215 -11.28 -5.73 -61.26
CA PRO A 215 -12.20 -6.89 -61.31
C PRO A 215 -12.09 -7.71 -62.64
N PRO A 216 -12.89 -8.78 -62.83
CA PRO A 216 -12.54 -9.95 -63.62
C PRO A 216 -12.99 -9.89 -65.08
N ASP A 217 -12.24 -10.59 -65.94
CA ASP A 217 -12.68 -11.51 -67.00
C ASP A 217 -11.49 -12.37 -67.47
#